data_AF-A0A7D5N222-F1
#
_entry.id   AF-A0A7D5N222-F1
#
_cell.length_a   1.000
_cell.length_b   1.000
_cell.length_c   1.000
_cell.angle_alpha   90.00
_cell.angle_beta   90.00
_cell.angle_gamma   90.00
#
_symmetry.space_group_name_H-M   'P 1'
#
loop_
_entity.id
_entity.type
_entity.pdbx_description
1 polymer ?
#
loop_
_entity_poly.entity_id
_entity_poly.type
_entity_poly.pdbx_seq_one_letter_code
_entity_poly.pdbx_strand_id
1 'polypeptide(L)'
;MFIALITLLVAGCDKLAVAFAPAKKPILADTPLATQAKRQFWMTLHQGHYDRLPETTELLTAAYLQYPNDPELAAYLGFAHIWWISERQRLTQLPPNIVNHIILAHKYFADAHELAPNDARILGFYGVSQLVEGKLFANQREQTKGYLTLKRAIHAWPQFNYFTASYPLSTLPRDDKLFRQALAWQWRTLDICAGKKVDRRNPDYTPYMHLQTTQGTSRACWNSWIAPHNFEGFFLNMGDMLVKQGDWQTAIKIYNNAKLSPHYSQWPYKDILQTRITNAKTNVEKFNQSTPLTAMPPRPTIMFNSRFSCMACHQE
;
A
#
# COMPACT_ATOMS: atom_id res chain seq x y z
N MET A 1 25.25 48.04 17.34
CA MET A 1 23.91 47.58 16.91
C MET A 1 23.78 47.45 15.38
N PHE A 2 24.87 47.18 14.64
CA PHE A 2 24.85 47.00 13.17
C PHE A 2 25.29 45.59 12.72
N ILE A 3 25.94 44.83 13.60
CA ILE A 3 26.46 43.49 13.30
C ILE A 3 25.36 42.42 13.37
N ALA A 4 24.29 42.65 14.14
CA ALA A 4 23.16 41.70 14.27
C ALA A 4 22.21 41.68 13.07
N LEU A 5 22.22 42.72 12.21
CA LEU A 5 21.35 42.79 11.03
C LEU A 5 21.95 42.04 9.82
N ILE A 6 23.28 41.92 9.77
CA ILE A 6 23.99 41.26 8.66
C ILE A 6 23.95 39.73 8.83
N THR A 7 23.96 39.21 10.06
CA THR A 7 23.85 37.76 10.33
C THR A 7 22.47 37.16 9.98
N LEU A 8 21.41 37.96 9.99
CA LEU A 8 20.06 37.55 9.54
C LEU A 8 19.95 37.44 8.01
N LEU A 9 20.78 38.15 7.25
CA LEU A 9 20.77 38.11 5.78
C LEU A 9 21.48 36.87 5.22
N VAL A 10 22.53 36.37 5.87
CA VAL A 10 23.28 35.19 5.38
C VAL A 10 22.53 33.88 5.67
N ALA A 11 21.74 33.81 6.75
CA ALA A 11 20.94 32.64 7.12
C ALA A 11 19.61 32.49 6.34
N GLY A 12 19.32 33.40 5.40
CA GLY A 12 18.13 33.39 4.57
C GLY A 12 18.37 33.17 3.07
N CYS A 13 19.62 33.30 2.60
CA CYS A 13 19.94 33.17 1.17
C CYS A 13 19.68 31.76 0.61
N ASP A 14 19.89 30.71 1.41
CA ASP A 14 19.62 29.32 1.04
C ASP A 14 18.11 29.06 0.85
N LYS A 15 17.28 29.53 1.80
CA LYS A 15 15.82 29.41 1.72
C LYS A 15 15.24 30.21 0.57
N LEU A 16 15.77 31.42 0.33
CA LEU A 16 15.36 32.24 -0.81
C LEU A 16 15.78 31.59 -2.12
N ALA A 17 17.02 31.10 -2.23
CA ALA A 17 17.51 30.41 -3.43
C ALA A 17 16.65 29.18 -3.76
N VAL A 18 16.28 28.37 -2.76
CA VAL A 18 15.37 27.22 -2.97
C VAL A 18 13.95 27.68 -3.30
N ALA A 19 13.43 28.72 -2.65
CA ALA A 19 12.08 29.24 -2.92
C ALA A 19 11.92 29.86 -4.31
N PHE A 20 12.99 30.41 -4.89
CA PHE A 20 13.00 30.99 -6.24
C PHE A 20 13.50 30.02 -7.32
N ALA A 21 13.99 28.83 -6.95
CA ALA A 21 14.35 27.80 -7.92
C ALA A 21 13.09 27.34 -8.69
N PRO A 22 13.20 27.06 -10.00
CA PRO A 22 12.06 26.55 -10.76
C PRO A 22 11.53 25.25 -10.16
N ALA A 23 10.22 25.20 -9.89
CA ALA A 23 9.57 23.96 -9.48
C ALA A 23 9.70 22.89 -10.57
N LYS A 24 9.84 21.63 -10.16
CA LYS A 24 9.88 20.50 -11.08
C LYS A 24 8.51 20.40 -11.79
N LYS A 25 8.52 20.36 -13.12
CA LYS A 25 7.29 20.27 -13.93
C LYS A 25 7.12 18.87 -14.50
N PRO A 26 5.90 18.30 -14.55
CA PRO A 26 5.67 16.97 -15.12
C PRO A 26 5.98 16.94 -16.61
N ILE A 27 6.74 15.92 -17.02
CA ILE A 27 7.05 15.59 -18.41
C ILE A 27 6.88 14.09 -18.56
N LEU A 28 5.83 13.67 -19.27
CA LEU A 28 5.60 12.26 -19.54
C LEU A 28 6.64 11.74 -20.52
N ALA A 29 7.21 10.58 -20.20
CA ALA A 29 8.14 9.92 -21.10
C ALA A 29 7.39 9.31 -22.29
N ASP A 30 7.88 9.57 -23.50
CA ASP A 30 7.35 9.06 -24.77
C ASP A 30 8.33 8.10 -25.48
N THR A 31 9.32 7.58 -24.74
CA THR A 31 10.35 6.71 -25.31
C THR A 31 9.99 5.24 -25.31
N PRO A 32 10.60 4.45 -26.23
CA PRO A 32 10.51 2.99 -26.19
C PRO A 32 10.98 2.40 -24.85
N LEU A 33 12.03 2.96 -24.26
CA LEU A 33 12.56 2.50 -22.97
C LEU A 33 11.54 2.69 -21.84
N ALA A 34 10.91 3.86 -21.74
CA ALA A 34 9.89 4.11 -20.73
C ALA A 34 8.68 3.19 -20.93
N THR A 35 8.21 3.03 -22.18
CA THR A 35 7.11 2.11 -22.51
C THR A 35 7.45 0.67 -22.11
N GLN A 36 8.66 0.21 -22.43
CA GLN A 36 9.14 -1.12 -22.05
C GLN A 36 9.21 -1.29 -20.53
N ALA A 37 9.76 -0.31 -19.81
CA ALA A 37 9.89 -0.34 -18.36
C ALA A 37 8.54 -0.42 -17.65
N LYS A 38 7.58 0.42 -18.07
CA LYS A 38 6.20 0.42 -17.55
C LYS A 38 5.50 -0.92 -17.82
N ARG A 39 5.68 -1.49 -19.01
CA ARG A 39 5.12 -2.82 -19.36
C ARG A 39 5.77 -3.94 -18.54
N GLN A 40 7.09 -3.93 -18.40
CA GLN A 40 7.83 -4.92 -17.62
C GLN A 40 7.38 -4.92 -16.16
N PHE A 41 7.17 -3.74 -15.56
CA PHE A 41 6.64 -3.64 -14.21
C PHE A 41 5.31 -4.39 -14.05
N TRP A 42 4.32 -4.11 -14.92
CA TRP A 42 3.02 -4.77 -14.84
C TRP A 42 3.12 -6.27 -15.12
N MET A 43 3.88 -6.70 -16.12
CA MET A 43 4.10 -8.13 -16.38
C MET A 43 4.70 -8.84 -15.17
N THR A 44 5.76 -8.27 -14.58
CA THR A 44 6.42 -8.85 -13.40
C THR A 44 5.46 -8.91 -12.21
N LEU A 45 4.69 -7.85 -11.97
CA LEU A 45 3.70 -7.78 -10.88
C LEU A 45 2.57 -8.79 -11.06
N HIS A 46 1.92 -8.80 -12.23
CA HIS A 46 0.77 -9.67 -12.51
C HIS A 46 1.16 -11.15 -12.56
N GLN A 47 2.40 -11.49 -12.93
CA GLN A 47 2.89 -12.87 -12.89
C GLN A 47 3.45 -13.27 -11.51
N GLY A 48 3.55 -12.33 -10.58
CA GLY A 48 4.11 -12.56 -9.24
C GLY A 48 5.60 -12.94 -9.21
N HIS A 49 6.34 -12.52 -10.24
CA HIS A 49 7.78 -12.77 -10.41
C HIS A 49 8.63 -11.86 -9.52
N TYR A 50 8.51 -12.05 -8.21
CA TYR A 50 9.28 -11.31 -7.20
C TYR A 50 10.80 -11.41 -7.41
N ASP A 51 11.27 -12.54 -7.93
CA ASP A 51 12.66 -12.78 -8.32
C ASP A 51 13.16 -11.91 -9.47
N ARG A 52 12.24 -11.36 -10.29
CA ARG A 52 12.51 -10.43 -11.40
C ARG A 52 12.48 -8.95 -11.01
N LEU A 53 12.27 -8.66 -9.72
CA LEU A 53 12.30 -7.28 -9.22
C LEU A 53 13.64 -6.56 -9.45
N PRO A 54 14.83 -7.19 -9.36
CA PRO A 54 16.09 -6.53 -9.67
C PRO A 54 16.10 -5.96 -11.09
N GLU A 55 15.82 -6.78 -12.10
CA GLU A 55 15.83 -6.37 -13.52
C GLU A 55 14.73 -5.34 -13.81
N THR A 56 13.56 -5.53 -13.21
CA THR A 56 12.44 -4.58 -13.36
C THR A 56 12.77 -3.21 -12.77
N THR A 57 13.40 -3.18 -11.60
CA THR A 57 13.80 -1.93 -10.93
C THR A 57 14.93 -1.24 -11.69
N GLU A 58 15.88 -1.99 -12.23
CA GLU A 58 16.96 -1.47 -13.08
C GLU A 58 16.40 -0.81 -14.33
N LEU A 59 15.49 -1.47 -15.04
CA LEU A 59 14.87 -0.94 -16.26
C LEU A 59 14.03 0.31 -15.99
N LEU A 60 13.25 0.31 -14.90
CA LEU A 60 12.52 1.50 -14.44
C LEU A 60 13.47 2.65 -14.08
N THR A 61 14.61 2.35 -13.44
CA THR A 61 15.61 3.35 -13.09
C THR A 61 16.25 3.96 -14.33
N ALA A 62 16.62 3.13 -15.31
CA ALA A 62 17.16 3.60 -16.59
C ALA A 62 16.19 4.54 -17.32
N ALA A 63 14.89 4.18 -17.36
CA ALA A 63 13.86 5.03 -17.92
C ALA A 63 13.69 6.34 -17.13
N TYR A 64 13.66 6.28 -15.81
CA TYR A 64 13.53 7.46 -14.94
C TYR A 64 14.73 8.42 -15.06
N LEU A 65 15.95 7.91 -15.26
CA LEU A 65 17.12 8.76 -15.47
C LEU A 65 17.05 9.54 -16.80
N GLN A 66 16.38 9.00 -17.82
CA GLN A 66 16.11 9.75 -19.06
C GLN A 66 14.98 10.77 -18.88
N TYR A 67 13.97 10.44 -18.06
CA TYR A 67 12.79 11.28 -17.82
C TYR A 67 12.51 11.43 -16.31
N PRO A 68 13.36 12.17 -15.58
CA PRO A 68 13.22 12.31 -14.13
C PRO A 68 11.96 13.07 -13.70
N ASN A 69 11.25 13.66 -14.67
CA ASN A 69 10.03 14.42 -14.48
C ASN A 69 8.76 13.64 -14.86
N ASP A 70 8.87 12.34 -15.19
CA ASP A 70 7.69 11.48 -15.41
C ASP A 70 7.15 10.99 -14.04
N PRO A 71 5.94 11.42 -13.62
CA PRO A 71 5.34 11.01 -12.35
C PRO A 71 5.03 9.51 -12.28
N GLU A 72 4.74 8.85 -13.40
CA GLU A 72 4.42 7.43 -13.43
C GLU A 72 5.67 6.57 -13.26
N LEU A 73 6.78 6.92 -13.90
CA LEU A 73 8.05 6.22 -13.70
C LEU A 73 8.52 6.34 -12.23
N ALA A 74 8.40 7.53 -11.65
CA ALA A 74 8.64 7.73 -10.22
C ALA A 74 7.70 6.85 -9.38
N ALA A 75 6.39 6.86 -9.65
CA ALA A 75 5.44 6.04 -8.91
C ALA A 75 5.74 4.53 -9.01
N TYR A 76 6.06 4.01 -10.20
CA TYR A 76 6.40 2.59 -10.39
C TYR A 76 7.68 2.17 -9.67
N LEU A 77 8.70 3.03 -9.60
CA LEU A 77 9.86 2.79 -8.73
C LEU A 77 9.46 2.75 -7.26
N GLY A 78 8.58 3.66 -6.83
CA GLY A 78 7.99 3.65 -5.49
C GLY A 78 7.28 2.33 -5.18
N PHE A 79 6.45 1.85 -6.10
CA PHE A 79 5.72 0.59 -5.96
C PHE A 79 6.64 -0.63 -5.95
N ALA A 80 7.63 -0.70 -6.84
CA ALA A 80 8.60 -1.79 -6.87
C ALA A 80 9.34 -1.91 -5.53
N HIS A 81 9.74 -0.79 -4.93
CA HIS A 81 10.40 -0.78 -3.63
C HIS A 81 9.46 -1.10 -2.46
N ILE A 82 8.18 -0.69 -2.50
CA ILE A 82 7.19 -1.18 -1.53
C ILE A 82 7.00 -2.70 -1.65
N TRP A 83 7.00 -3.25 -2.87
CA TRP A 83 6.82 -4.68 -3.07
C TRP A 83 7.97 -5.48 -2.44
N TRP A 84 9.23 -5.05 -2.64
CA TRP A 84 10.41 -5.63 -1.96
C TRP A 84 10.22 -5.79 -0.45
N ILE A 85 9.84 -4.72 0.25
CA ILE A 85 9.75 -4.77 1.71
C ILE A 85 8.50 -5.50 2.20
N SER A 86 7.37 -5.36 1.50
CA SER A 86 6.08 -5.94 1.90
C SER A 86 6.02 -7.45 1.72
N GLU A 87 6.74 -8.01 0.75
CA GLU A 87 6.79 -9.46 0.50
C GLU A 87 8.14 -10.10 0.82
N ARG A 88 8.95 -9.45 1.68
CA ARG A 88 10.27 -9.94 2.10
C ARG A 88 10.30 -11.37 2.65
N GLN A 89 9.16 -11.92 3.07
CA GLN A 89 9.02 -13.34 3.45
C GLN A 89 9.27 -14.31 2.26
N ARG A 90 9.33 -13.80 1.02
CA ARG A 90 9.74 -14.55 -0.17
C ARG A 90 11.24 -14.80 -0.23
N LEU A 91 12.04 -14.03 0.50
CA LEU A 91 13.48 -14.19 0.56
C LEU A 91 13.88 -15.37 1.45
N THR A 92 14.96 -16.05 1.10
CA THR A 92 15.56 -17.12 1.92
C THR A 92 16.22 -16.54 3.18
N GLN A 93 16.89 -15.39 3.02
CA GLN A 93 17.52 -14.63 4.10
C GLN A 93 17.16 -13.17 3.95
N LEU A 94 16.93 -12.50 5.07
CA LEU A 94 16.64 -11.07 5.07
C LEU A 94 17.96 -10.28 5.04
N PRO A 95 18.26 -9.54 3.96
CA PRO A 95 19.50 -8.79 3.89
C PRO A 95 19.38 -7.51 4.74
N PRO A 96 20.46 -7.04 5.39
CA PRO A 96 20.41 -5.83 6.22
C PRO A 96 19.94 -4.58 5.47
N ASN A 97 20.19 -4.50 4.17
CA ASN A 97 19.81 -3.39 3.30
C ASN A 97 18.34 -3.43 2.83
N ILE A 98 17.53 -4.42 3.24
CA ILE A 98 16.09 -4.48 2.89
C ILE A 98 15.35 -3.19 3.28
N VAL A 99 15.79 -2.56 4.37
CA VAL A 99 15.24 -1.31 4.89
C VAL A 99 15.47 -0.14 3.93
N ASN A 100 16.48 -0.20 3.05
CA ASN A 100 16.73 0.88 2.09
C ASN A 100 15.59 1.03 1.09
N HIS A 101 14.82 -0.04 0.85
CA HIS A 101 13.66 0.03 -0.04
C HIS A 101 12.58 0.98 0.49
N ILE A 102 12.39 1.14 1.81
CA ILE A 102 11.41 2.13 2.27
C ILE A 102 11.88 3.57 2.03
N ILE A 103 13.18 3.84 2.18
CA ILE A 103 13.78 5.14 1.90
C ILE A 103 13.62 5.47 0.41
N LEU A 104 13.94 4.52 -0.47
CA LEU A 104 13.80 4.69 -1.91
C LEU A 104 12.32 4.86 -2.31
N ALA A 105 11.42 4.06 -1.74
CA ALA A 105 9.99 4.23 -1.96
C ALA A 105 9.51 5.63 -1.57
N HIS A 106 9.92 6.13 -0.39
CA HIS A 106 9.58 7.47 0.06
C HIS A 106 10.09 8.54 -0.91
N LYS A 107 11.36 8.47 -1.32
CA LYS A 107 11.93 9.38 -2.32
C LYS A 107 11.11 9.40 -3.61
N TYR A 108 10.79 8.24 -4.16
CA TYR A 108 10.14 8.17 -5.45
C TYR A 108 8.65 8.55 -5.39
N PHE A 109 7.95 8.25 -4.30
CA PHE A 109 6.59 8.75 -4.10
C PHE A 109 6.56 10.25 -3.82
N ALA A 110 7.60 10.82 -3.18
CA ALA A 110 7.74 12.27 -3.04
C ALA A 110 7.88 12.94 -4.40
N ASP A 111 8.79 12.45 -5.25
CA ASP A 111 8.96 12.91 -6.64
C ASP A 111 7.64 12.81 -7.42
N ALA A 112 6.99 11.65 -7.36
CA ALA A 112 5.72 11.42 -8.04
C ALA A 112 4.60 12.36 -7.55
N HIS A 113 4.54 12.63 -6.23
CA HIS A 113 3.54 13.51 -5.64
C HIS A 113 3.78 14.98 -6.02
N GLU A 114 5.04 15.43 -6.04
CA GLU A 114 5.38 16.78 -6.51
C GLU A 114 4.94 16.99 -7.97
N LEU A 115 5.19 15.99 -8.82
CA LEU A 115 4.89 16.03 -10.25
C LEU A 115 3.39 15.82 -10.56
N ALA A 116 2.68 15.04 -9.74
CA ALA A 116 1.25 14.73 -9.89
C ALA A 116 0.48 14.93 -8.57
N PRO A 117 0.36 16.17 -8.07
CA PRO A 117 -0.19 16.44 -6.73
C PRO A 117 -1.66 16.09 -6.58
N ASN A 118 -2.39 16.00 -7.69
CA ASN A 118 -3.83 15.66 -7.72
C ASN A 118 -4.09 14.15 -7.77
N ASP A 119 -3.06 13.30 -7.90
CA ASP A 119 -3.24 11.86 -7.85
C ASP A 119 -3.32 11.38 -6.40
N ALA A 120 -4.55 11.16 -5.93
CA ALA A 120 -4.82 10.71 -4.58
C ALA A 120 -4.22 9.33 -4.24
N ARG A 121 -3.90 8.48 -5.24
CA ARG A 121 -3.24 7.19 -5.01
C ARG A 121 -1.79 7.40 -4.61
N ILE A 122 -1.08 8.24 -5.36
CA ILE A 122 0.32 8.60 -5.09
C ILE A 122 0.41 9.25 -3.71
N LEU A 123 -0.52 10.16 -3.38
CA LEU A 123 -0.60 10.76 -2.04
C LEU A 123 -0.77 9.70 -0.93
N GLY A 124 -1.58 8.68 -1.18
CA GLY A 124 -1.75 7.54 -0.25
C GLY A 124 -0.45 6.79 0.00
N PHE A 125 0.25 6.38 -1.07
CA PHE A 125 1.51 5.64 -0.93
C PHE A 125 2.68 6.48 -0.44
N TYR A 126 2.69 7.79 -0.73
CA TYR A 126 3.58 8.75 -0.09
C TYR A 126 3.36 8.80 1.42
N GLY A 127 2.10 8.88 1.87
CA GLY A 127 1.79 8.80 3.31
C GLY A 127 2.18 7.47 3.95
N VAL A 128 2.01 6.34 3.24
CA VAL A 128 2.45 5.01 3.71
C VAL A 128 3.97 4.97 3.90
N SER A 129 4.73 5.45 2.91
CA SER A 129 6.20 5.39 2.97
C SER A 129 6.75 6.27 4.10
N GLN A 130 6.23 7.48 4.29
CA GLN A 130 6.53 8.34 5.44
C GLN A 130 6.25 7.65 6.78
N LEU A 131 5.08 7.03 6.91
CA LEU A 131 4.65 6.37 8.14
C LEU A 131 5.58 5.19 8.49
N VAL A 132 5.87 4.34 7.52
CA VAL A 132 6.68 3.13 7.71
C VAL A 132 8.15 3.49 7.91
N GLU A 133 8.70 4.43 7.14
CA GLU A 133 10.08 4.92 7.32
C GLU A 133 10.25 5.55 8.70
N GLY A 134 9.33 6.44 9.11
CA GLY A 134 9.36 7.07 10.42
C GLY A 134 9.34 6.05 11.55
N LYS A 135 8.53 4.99 11.43
CA LYS A 135 8.53 3.89 12.41
C LYS A 135 9.86 3.12 12.42
N LEU A 136 10.42 2.83 11.25
CA LEU A 136 11.62 2.02 11.09
C LEU A 136 12.86 2.69 11.68
N PHE A 137 12.97 4.01 11.53
CA PHE A 137 14.10 4.81 12.02
C PHE A 137 13.79 5.61 13.28
N ALA A 138 12.74 5.22 14.03
CA ALA A 138 12.31 5.87 15.27
C ALA A 138 12.12 7.40 15.16
N ASN A 139 11.69 7.88 14.00
CA ASN A 139 11.42 9.28 13.71
C ASN A 139 9.92 9.58 13.86
N GLN A 140 9.52 9.97 15.08
CA GLN A 140 8.13 10.29 15.41
C GLN A 140 7.55 11.44 14.57
N ARG A 141 8.39 12.42 14.17
CA ARG A 141 7.95 13.55 13.35
C ARG A 141 7.52 13.05 11.96
N GLU A 142 8.33 12.19 11.34
CA GLU A 142 8.01 11.65 10.02
C GLU A 142 6.82 10.70 10.08
N GLN A 143 6.72 9.88 11.14
CA GLN A 143 5.56 9.03 11.37
C GLN A 143 4.25 9.85 11.46
N THR A 144 4.29 10.98 12.19
CA THR A 144 3.14 11.87 12.35
C THR A 144 2.75 12.54 11.03
N LYS A 145 3.73 13.00 10.24
CA LYS A 145 3.47 13.52 8.89
C LYS A 145 2.82 12.48 8.01
N GLY A 146 3.36 11.25 7.98
CA GLY A 146 2.80 10.14 7.20
C GLY A 146 1.35 9.87 7.56
N TYR A 147 1.01 9.81 8.85
CA TYR A 147 -0.37 9.67 9.30
C TYR A 147 -1.29 10.79 8.79
N LEU A 148 -0.87 12.06 8.89
CA LEU A 148 -1.67 13.19 8.41
C LEU A 148 -1.77 13.22 6.88
N THR A 149 -0.72 12.83 6.16
CA THR A 149 -0.74 12.63 4.70
C THR A 149 -1.76 11.56 4.31
N LEU A 150 -1.82 10.42 5.01
CA LEU A 150 -2.83 9.39 4.80
C LEU A 150 -4.25 9.90 5.05
N LYS A 151 -4.46 10.73 6.08
CA LYS A 151 -5.77 11.36 6.33
C LYS A 151 -6.20 12.28 5.17
N ARG A 152 -5.27 13.03 4.57
CA ARG A 152 -5.53 13.83 3.36
C ARG A 152 -5.83 12.95 2.15
N ALA A 153 -5.09 11.85 1.98
CA ALA A 153 -5.35 10.87 0.92
C ALA A 153 -6.75 10.25 1.03
N ILE A 154 -7.17 9.87 2.24
CA ILE A 154 -8.53 9.39 2.53
C ILE A 154 -9.58 10.42 2.11
N HIS A 155 -9.37 11.70 2.43
CA HIS A 155 -10.30 12.75 2.02
C HIS A 155 -10.36 12.90 0.49
N ALA A 156 -9.22 12.81 -0.20
CA ALA A 156 -9.14 12.99 -1.64
C ALA A 156 -9.77 11.83 -2.44
N TRP A 157 -9.62 10.58 -1.97
CA TRP A 157 -10.25 9.42 -2.60
C TRP A 157 -10.50 8.30 -1.57
N PRO A 158 -11.65 8.32 -0.87
CA PRO A 158 -11.88 7.43 0.26
C PRO A 158 -12.04 5.96 -0.12
N GLN A 159 -12.66 5.65 -1.27
CA GLN A 159 -12.82 4.28 -1.77
C GLN A 159 -11.47 3.54 -1.87
N PHE A 160 -10.41 4.26 -2.20
CA PHE A 160 -9.06 3.72 -2.33
C PHE A 160 -8.28 3.83 -1.02
N ASN A 161 -8.23 5.02 -0.44
CA ASN A 161 -7.24 5.32 0.59
C ASN A 161 -7.59 4.87 2.01
N TYR A 162 -8.85 4.50 2.30
CA TYR A 162 -9.13 3.82 3.58
C TYR A 162 -8.40 2.48 3.65
N PHE A 163 -8.42 1.69 2.57
CA PHE A 163 -7.65 0.46 2.48
C PHE A 163 -6.15 0.77 2.57
N THR A 164 -5.62 1.62 1.69
CA THR A 164 -4.18 1.95 1.65
C THR A 164 -3.62 2.41 2.99
N ALA A 165 -4.33 3.29 3.70
CA ALA A 165 -3.89 3.80 5.00
C ALA A 165 -3.94 2.75 6.11
N SER A 166 -4.95 1.88 6.09
CA SER A 166 -5.12 0.84 7.10
C SER A 166 -4.15 -0.34 6.93
N TYR A 167 -3.69 -0.58 5.70
CA TYR A 167 -2.90 -1.76 5.36
C TYR A 167 -1.60 -1.89 6.17
N PRO A 168 -0.70 -0.88 6.25
CA PRO A 168 0.50 -0.97 7.09
C PRO A 168 0.19 -0.98 8.60
N LEU A 169 -0.92 -0.37 9.02
CA LEU A 169 -1.35 -0.31 10.42
C LEU A 169 -1.87 -1.67 10.92
N SER A 170 -2.23 -2.60 10.03
CA SER A 170 -2.59 -3.98 10.39
C SER A 170 -1.48 -4.73 11.14
N THR A 171 -0.23 -4.29 11.00
CA THR A 171 0.93 -4.86 11.69
C THR A 171 0.97 -4.54 13.18
N LEU A 172 0.29 -3.50 13.63
CA LEU A 172 0.32 -3.05 15.01
C LEU A 172 -0.33 -4.09 15.97
N PRO A 173 0.01 -4.05 17.27
CA PRO A 173 -0.67 -4.86 18.27
C PRO A 173 -2.19 -4.67 18.24
N ARG A 174 -2.96 -5.73 18.53
CA ARG A 174 -4.43 -5.70 18.45
C ARG A 174 -5.10 -4.68 19.38
N ASP A 175 -4.43 -4.30 20.46
CA ASP A 175 -4.86 -3.33 21.46
C ASP A 175 -4.43 -1.88 21.12
N ASP A 176 -3.56 -1.72 20.12
CA ASP A 176 -3.14 -0.42 19.62
C ASP A 176 -4.34 0.38 19.09
N LYS A 177 -4.37 1.68 19.39
CA LYS A 177 -5.44 2.58 18.95
C LYS A 177 -5.48 2.72 17.43
N LEU A 178 -4.31 2.75 16.78
CA LEU A 178 -4.19 2.85 15.33
C LEU A 178 -4.56 1.53 14.63
N PHE A 179 -4.31 0.37 15.25
CA PHE A 179 -4.85 -0.91 14.74
C PHE A 179 -6.38 -0.89 14.70
N ARG A 180 -7.01 -0.52 15.82
CA ARG A 180 -8.48 -0.41 15.91
C ARG A 180 -9.05 0.59 14.91
N GLN A 181 -8.37 1.73 14.74
CA GLN A 181 -8.75 2.71 13.73
C GLN A 181 -8.62 2.15 12.30
N ALA A 182 -7.55 1.43 11.99
CA ALA A 182 -7.34 0.80 10.70
C ALA A 182 -8.45 -0.23 10.40
N LEU A 183 -8.85 -1.04 11.37
CA LEU A 183 -9.99 -1.96 11.22
C LEU A 183 -11.30 -1.20 10.99
N ALA A 184 -11.53 -0.08 11.70
CA ALA A 184 -12.69 0.78 11.45
C ALA A 184 -12.68 1.38 10.04
N TRP A 185 -11.50 1.68 9.47
CA TRP A 185 -11.37 2.12 8.08
C TRP A 185 -11.72 1.03 7.07
N GLN A 186 -11.39 -0.24 7.33
CA GLN A 186 -11.83 -1.35 6.48
C GLN A 186 -13.37 -1.44 6.42
N TRP A 187 -14.05 -1.32 7.57
CA TRP A 187 -15.51 -1.23 7.59
C TRP A 187 -16.05 -0.02 6.83
N ARG A 188 -15.34 1.11 6.88
CA ARG A 188 -15.73 2.31 6.13
C ARG A 188 -15.55 2.14 4.63
N THR A 189 -14.53 1.39 4.17
CA THR A 189 -14.40 0.99 2.77
C THR A 189 -15.65 0.23 2.32
N LEU A 190 -16.07 -0.79 3.07
CA LEU A 190 -17.29 -1.55 2.75
C LEU A 190 -18.52 -0.65 2.66
N ASP A 191 -18.70 0.29 3.59
CA ASP A 191 -19.85 1.19 3.56
C ASP A 191 -19.92 2.04 2.31
N ILE A 192 -18.76 2.59 1.91
CA ILE A 192 -18.68 3.48 0.76
C ILE A 192 -18.87 2.68 -0.52
N CYS A 193 -18.28 1.49 -0.61
CA CYS A 193 -18.41 0.62 -1.76
C CYS A 193 -19.83 0.03 -1.92
N ALA A 194 -20.54 -0.20 -0.81
CA ALA A 194 -21.93 -0.63 -0.80
C ALA A 194 -22.93 0.54 -0.95
N GLY A 195 -22.45 1.79 -0.86
CA GLY A 195 -23.30 2.99 -0.83
C GLY A 195 -24.15 3.15 0.45
N LYS A 196 -24.00 2.25 1.42
CA LYS A 196 -24.75 2.25 2.69
C LYS A 196 -24.01 1.49 3.78
N LYS A 197 -24.45 1.66 5.03
CA LYS A 197 -23.89 0.93 6.17
C LYS A 197 -24.18 -0.57 6.06
N VAL A 198 -23.14 -1.39 5.84
CA VAL A 198 -23.23 -2.86 5.86
C VAL A 198 -23.58 -3.35 7.29
N ASP A 199 -24.25 -4.50 7.46
CA ASP A 199 -24.44 -5.06 8.81
C ASP A 199 -23.12 -5.65 9.34
N ARG A 200 -22.72 -5.28 10.55
CA ARG A 200 -21.44 -5.72 11.16
C ARG A 200 -21.58 -7.07 11.83
N ARG A 201 -22.79 -7.43 12.25
CA ARG A 201 -23.10 -8.73 12.87
C ARG A 201 -23.27 -9.80 11.80
N ASN A 202 -23.75 -9.39 10.62
CA ASN A 202 -23.88 -10.26 9.47
C ASN A 202 -23.47 -9.55 8.16
N PRO A 203 -22.16 -9.41 7.90
CA PRO A 203 -21.63 -8.64 6.78
C PRO A 203 -21.75 -9.40 5.45
N ASP A 204 -22.97 -9.74 5.05
CA ASP A 204 -23.26 -10.31 3.73
C ASP A 204 -23.11 -9.23 2.65
N TYR A 205 -22.20 -9.47 1.71
CA TYR A 205 -21.93 -8.56 0.61
C TYR A 205 -22.64 -8.94 -0.70
N THR A 206 -23.35 -10.07 -0.72
CA THR A 206 -24.12 -10.56 -1.90
C THR A 206 -25.03 -9.49 -2.50
N PRO A 207 -25.79 -8.70 -1.71
CA PRO A 207 -26.71 -7.71 -2.26
C PRO A 207 -26.01 -6.57 -3.02
N TYR A 208 -24.70 -6.38 -2.87
CA TYR A 208 -23.96 -5.28 -3.47
C TYR A 208 -23.18 -5.68 -4.72
N MET A 209 -23.14 -6.97 -5.08
CA MET A 209 -22.35 -7.44 -6.23
C MET A 209 -22.80 -6.81 -7.57
N HIS A 210 -24.05 -6.38 -7.67
CA HIS A 210 -24.58 -5.66 -8.83
C HIS A 210 -23.97 -4.25 -9.02
N LEU A 211 -23.27 -3.71 -8.01
CA LEU A 211 -22.62 -2.38 -8.07
C LEU A 211 -21.21 -2.44 -8.68
N GLN A 212 -20.75 -3.61 -9.12
CA GLN A 212 -19.43 -3.78 -9.72
C GLN A 212 -19.21 -2.83 -10.89
N THR A 213 -18.06 -2.16 -10.90
CA THR A 213 -17.71 -1.19 -11.95
C THR A 213 -16.20 -1.05 -12.11
N THR A 214 -15.76 -0.71 -13.33
CA THR A 214 -14.38 -0.34 -13.66
C THR A 214 -14.20 1.18 -13.83
N GLN A 215 -15.27 1.96 -13.61
CA GLN A 215 -15.31 3.39 -13.87
C GLN A 215 -15.42 4.25 -12.60
N GLY A 216 -15.09 5.54 -12.73
CA GLY A 216 -15.22 6.51 -11.65
C GLY A 216 -14.36 6.21 -10.42
N THR A 217 -14.66 6.84 -9.29
CA THR A 217 -13.96 6.60 -8.02
C THR A 217 -14.30 5.24 -7.41
N SER A 218 -15.47 4.69 -7.72
CA SER A 218 -15.93 3.38 -7.24
C SER A 218 -15.18 2.20 -7.85
N ARG A 219 -14.41 2.40 -8.93
CA ARG A 219 -13.55 1.35 -9.50
C ARG A 219 -12.58 0.73 -8.48
N ALA A 220 -12.17 1.50 -7.46
CA ALA A 220 -11.29 1.00 -6.40
C ALA A 220 -11.93 -0.07 -5.50
N CYS A 221 -13.26 -0.23 -5.55
CA CYS A 221 -14.00 -1.21 -4.76
C CYS A 221 -14.02 -2.61 -5.38
N TRP A 222 -13.58 -2.76 -6.62
CA TRP A 222 -13.81 -3.96 -7.43
C TRP A 222 -12.54 -4.41 -8.14
N ASN A 223 -12.62 -5.57 -8.79
CA ASN A 223 -11.54 -6.10 -9.62
C ASN A 223 -11.35 -5.22 -10.86
N SER A 224 -10.10 -5.03 -11.25
CA SER A 224 -9.70 -4.22 -12.41
C SER A 224 -8.42 -4.78 -13.01
N TRP A 225 -8.02 -4.31 -14.19
CA TRP A 225 -6.75 -4.72 -14.79
C TRP A 225 -5.53 -4.39 -13.91
N ILE A 226 -5.62 -3.37 -13.04
CA ILE A 226 -4.54 -3.02 -12.10
C ILE A 226 -4.42 -4.08 -11.01
N ALA A 227 -5.55 -4.52 -10.47
CA ALA A 227 -5.67 -5.46 -9.38
C ALA A 227 -6.80 -6.46 -9.72
N PRO A 228 -6.48 -7.52 -10.50
CA PRO A 228 -7.48 -8.47 -11.02
C PRO A 228 -8.23 -9.22 -9.92
N HIS A 229 -7.69 -9.26 -8.71
CA HIS A 229 -8.28 -9.87 -7.52
C HIS A 229 -8.37 -8.92 -6.32
N ASN A 230 -8.58 -7.62 -6.59
CA ASN A 230 -8.73 -6.58 -5.56
C ASN A 230 -9.81 -6.93 -4.53
N PHE A 231 -10.96 -7.42 -4.98
CA PHE A 231 -12.10 -7.79 -4.15
C PHE A 231 -11.75 -8.97 -3.23
N GLU A 232 -11.18 -10.04 -3.77
CA GLU A 232 -10.76 -11.21 -3.00
C GLU A 232 -9.67 -10.85 -1.98
N GLY A 233 -8.65 -10.11 -2.42
CA GLY A 233 -7.55 -9.66 -1.57
C GLY A 233 -8.01 -8.69 -0.46
N PHE A 234 -8.98 -7.81 -0.74
CA PHE A 234 -9.59 -6.96 0.28
C PHE A 234 -10.23 -7.80 1.41
N PHE A 235 -11.09 -8.75 1.05
CA PHE A 235 -11.79 -9.58 2.03
C PHE A 235 -10.83 -10.52 2.79
N LEU A 236 -9.77 -11.00 2.14
CA LEU A 236 -8.68 -11.73 2.81
C LEU A 236 -7.98 -10.85 3.86
N ASN A 237 -7.58 -9.64 3.50
CA ASN A 237 -6.92 -8.73 4.44
C ASN A 237 -7.84 -8.35 5.61
N MET A 238 -9.07 -7.94 5.32
CA MET A 238 -10.01 -7.52 6.36
C MET A 238 -10.34 -8.67 7.32
N GLY A 239 -10.50 -9.89 6.80
CA GLY A 239 -10.69 -11.08 7.64
C GLY A 239 -9.47 -11.35 8.52
N ASP A 240 -8.25 -11.22 8.00
CA ASP A 240 -7.02 -11.38 8.79
C ASP A 240 -6.96 -10.35 9.94
N MET A 241 -7.38 -9.11 9.70
CA MET A 241 -7.47 -8.09 10.74
C MET A 241 -8.52 -8.42 11.83
N LEU A 242 -9.68 -8.97 11.44
CA LEU A 242 -10.71 -9.41 12.40
C LEU A 242 -10.26 -10.60 13.24
N VAL A 243 -9.61 -11.60 12.63
CA VAL A 243 -8.98 -12.71 13.36
C VAL A 243 -7.97 -12.17 14.36
N LYS A 244 -7.08 -11.25 13.94
CA LYS A 244 -6.09 -10.64 14.83
C LYS A 244 -6.74 -9.86 15.99
N GLN A 245 -7.86 -9.17 15.75
CA GLN A 245 -8.65 -8.51 16.79
C GLN A 245 -9.27 -9.50 17.79
N GLY A 246 -9.43 -10.78 17.41
CA GLY A 246 -10.05 -11.85 18.18
C GLY A 246 -11.48 -12.20 17.74
N ASP A 247 -12.04 -11.47 16.78
CA ASP A 247 -13.39 -11.70 16.23
C ASP A 247 -13.34 -12.65 15.02
N TRP A 248 -12.93 -13.89 15.30
CA TRP A 248 -12.76 -14.91 14.26
C TRP A 248 -14.10 -15.36 13.66
N GLN A 249 -15.23 -15.24 14.38
CA GLN A 249 -16.55 -15.58 13.84
C GLN A 249 -16.98 -14.59 12.75
N THR A 250 -16.84 -13.28 12.99
CA THR A 250 -17.12 -12.28 11.95
C THR A 250 -16.11 -12.38 10.82
N ALA A 251 -14.84 -12.70 11.12
CA ALA A 251 -13.82 -12.91 10.11
C ALA A 251 -14.21 -14.01 9.10
N ILE A 252 -14.77 -15.13 9.55
CA ILE A 252 -15.25 -16.20 8.66
C ILE A 252 -16.30 -15.68 7.67
N LYS A 253 -17.23 -14.83 8.12
CA LYS A 253 -18.24 -14.21 7.25
C LYS A 253 -17.59 -13.29 6.22
N ILE A 254 -16.64 -12.46 6.68
CA ILE A 254 -15.88 -11.55 5.81
C ILE A 254 -15.07 -12.33 4.77
N TYR A 255 -14.34 -13.38 5.16
CA TYR A 255 -13.61 -14.22 4.21
C TYR A 255 -14.53 -14.84 3.16
N ASN A 256 -15.73 -15.31 3.54
CA ASN A 256 -16.66 -15.92 2.58
C ASN A 256 -17.16 -14.94 1.52
N ASN A 257 -17.15 -13.63 1.76
CA ASN A 257 -17.50 -12.66 0.71
C ASN A 257 -16.53 -12.69 -0.46
N ALA A 258 -15.24 -13.03 -0.26
CA ALA A 258 -14.30 -13.17 -1.37
C ALA A 258 -14.77 -14.18 -2.44
N LYS A 259 -15.55 -15.19 -2.02
CA LYS A 259 -16.11 -16.23 -2.89
C LYS A 259 -17.23 -15.72 -3.81
N LEU A 260 -17.72 -14.49 -3.59
CA LEU A 260 -18.71 -13.84 -4.44
C LEU A 260 -18.11 -13.33 -5.76
N SER A 261 -16.79 -13.18 -5.84
CA SER A 261 -16.12 -12.79 -7.08
C SER A 261 -16.38 -13.82 -8.19
N PRO A 262 -16.78 -13.40 -9.40
CA PRO A 262 -16.87 -14.28 -10.56
C PRO A 262 -15.55 -15.00 -10.90
N HIS A 263 -14.42 -14.44 -10.48
CA HIS A 263 -13.07 -14.93 -10.75
C HIS A 263 -12.44 -15.71 -9.58
N TYR A 264 -13.21 -15.97 -8.51
CA TYR A 264 -12.70 -16.66 -7.32
C TYR A 264 -12.05 -18.03 -7.63
N SER A 265 -12.60 -18.77 -8.60
CA SER A 265 -12.07 -20.08 -8.99
C SER A 265 -10.68 -20.02 -9.63
N GLN A 266 -10.35 -18.89 -10.27
CA GLN A 266 -9.08 -18.60 -10.94
C GLN A 266 -8.05 -17.99 -9.96
N TRP A 267 -8.51 -17.38 -8.87
CA TRP A 267 -7.65 -16.69 -7.93
C TRP A 267 -6.57 -17.61 -7.32
N PRO A 268 -5.27 -17.31 -7.51
CA PRO A 268 -4.17 -18.17 -7.04
C PRO A 268 -4.14 -18.40 -5.52
N TYR A 269 -4.81 -17.56 -4.75
CA TYR A 269 -4.78 -17.56 -3.29
C TYR A 269 -6.06 -18.11 -2.63
N LYS A 270 -6.96 -18.73 -3.41
CA LYS A 270 -8.20 -19.35 -2.90
C LYS A 270 -7.94 -20.39 -1.80
N ASP A 271 -6.86 -21.17 -1.90
CA ASP A 271 -6.50 -22.18 -0.90
C ASP A 271 -5.98 -21.56 0.39
N ILE A 272 -5.33 -20.39 0.29
CA ILE A 272 -4.96 -19.59 1.47
C ILE A 272 -6.22 -19.11 2.17
N LEU A 273 -7.19 -18.55 1.44
CA LEU A 273 -8.47 -18.14 2.01
C LEU A 273 -9.18 -19.30 2.71
N GLN A 274 -9.25 -20.48 2.08
CA GLN A 274 -9.87 -21.64 2.68
C GLN A 274 -9.13 -22.07 3.96
N THR A 275 -7.80 -22.03 3.95
CA THR A 275 -6.98 -22.27 5.14
C THR A 275 -7.24 -21.23 6.24
N ARG A 276 -7.46 -19.96 5.90
CA ARG A 276 -7.85 -18.91 6.86
C ARG A 276 -9.18 -19.19 7.51
N ILE A 277 -10.18 -19.59 6.73
CA ILE A 277 -11.52 -19.93 7.22
C ILE A 277 -11.45 -21.11 8.20
N THR A 278 -10.81 -22.20 7.79
CA THR A 278 -10.70 -23.43 8.61
C THR A 278 -9.96 -23.15 9.92
N ASN A 279 -8.90 -22.34 9.88
CA ASN A 279 -8.05 -22.06 11.03
C ASN A 279 -8.36 -20.73 11.73
N ALA A 280 -9.49 -20.09 11.47
CA ALA A 280 -9.75 -18.71 11.93
C ALA A 280 -9.56 -18.56 13.45
N LYS A 281 -10.09 -19.51 14.24
CA LYS A 281 -9.95 -19.50 15.70
C LYS A 281 -8.50 -19.68 16.16
N THR A 282 -7.76 -20.61 15.57
CA THR A 282 -6.35 -20.87 15.97
C THR A 282 -5.40 -19.79 15.45
N ASN A 283 -5.76 -19.10 14.37
CA ASN A 283 -4.99 -17.99 13.83
C ASN A 283 -5.03 -16.73 14.69
N VAL A 284 -5.97 -16.61 15.65
CA VAL A 284 -6.01 -15.48 16.60
C VAL A 284 -4.67 -15.34 17.31
N GLU A 285 -4.13 -16.43 17.87
CA GLU A 285 -2.84 -16.41 18.56
C GLU A 285 -1.68 -16.20 17.58
N LYS A 286 -1.70 -16.90 16.44
CA LYS A 286 -0.64 -16.84 15.42
C LYS A 286 -0.46 -15.43 14.83
N PHE A 287 -1.56 -14.72 14.53
CA PHE A 287 -1.52 -13.37 13.98
C PHE A 287 -1.14 -12.27 14.98
N ASN A 288 -1.13 -12.60 16.27
CA ASN A 288 -0.70 -11.70 17.34
C ASN A 288 0.76 -11.91 17.75
N GLN A 289 1.49 -12.83 17.09
CA GLN A 289 2.93 -12.96 17.30
C GLN A 289 3.65 -11.69 16.85
N SER A 290 4.36 -11.05 17.77
CA SER A 290 5.11 -9.83 17.48
C SER A 290 6.34 -10.16 16.62
N THR A 291 6.63 -9.32 15.63
CA THR A 291 7.83 -9.44 14.81
C THR A 291 8.33 -8.05 14.44
N PRO A 292 9.60 -7.71 14.78
CA PRO A 292 10.21 -6.49 14.31
C PRO A 292 10.13 -6.38 12.78
N LEU A 293 10.01 -5.15 12.25
CA LEU A 293 10.06 -4.92 10.79
C LEU A 293 11.38 -5.42 10.18
N THR A 294 12.45 -5.41 10.97
CA THR A 294 13.81 -5.87 10.62
C THR A 294 13.99 -7.40 10.73
N ALA A 295 12.94 -8.15 11.06
CA ALA A 295 12.99 -9.61 11.15
C ALA A 295 12.06 -10.27 10.12
N MET A 296 12.34 -11.56 9.86
CA MET A 296 11.49 -12.40 9.00
C MET A 296 10.12 -12.61 9.68
N PRO A 297 9.00 -12.32 9.01
CA PRO A 297 7.66 -12.58 9.54
C PRO A 297 7.41 -14.07 9.83
N PRO A 298 6.71 -14.42 10.92
CA PRO A 298 6.37 -15.80 11.27
C PRO A 298 5.39 -16.41 10.26
N ARG A 299 5.29 -17.73 10.27
CA ARG A 299 4.36 -18.48 9.42
C ARG A 299 3.39 -19.29 10.27
N PRO A 300 2.06 -19.11 10.12
CA PRO A 300 1.39 -18.09 9.31
C PRO A 300 1.42 -16.70 9.97
N THR A 301 1.41 -15.65 9.14
CA THR A 301 1.15 -14.25 9.53
C THR A 301 -0.06 -13.72 8.76
N ILE A 302 -0.56 -12.53 9.09
CA ILE A 302 -1.60 -11.83 8.31
C ILE A 302 -1.14 -11.54 6.87
N MET A 303 -2.04 -11.16 5.97
CA MET A 303 -1.71 -10.84 4.58
C MET A 303 -0.57 -9.81 4.46
N PHE A 304 -0.57 -8.75 5.28
CA PHE A 304 0.54 -7.80 5.32
C PHE A 304 1.82 -8.46 5.86
N ASN A 305 2.96 -8.21 5.21
CA ASN A 305 4.25 -8.90 5.45
C ASN A 305 4.26 -10.39 5.04
N SER A 306 3.18 -10.92 4.47
CA SER A 306 3.19 -12.28 3.94
C SER A 306 3.92 -12.36 2.60
N ARG A 307 4.08 -13.57 2.06
CA ARG A 307 4.57 -13.77 0.68
C ARG A 307 3.57 -13.27 -0.38
N PHE A 308 2.42 -12.76 -0.01
CA PHE A 308 1.35 -12.39 -0.95
C PHE A 308 0.67 -11.07 -0.55
N SER A 309 1.40 -10.20 0.15
CA SER A 309 0.92 -8.88 0.59
C SER A 309 0.40 -8.04 -0.59
N CYS A 310 1.13 -8.01 -1.70
CA CYS A 310 0.66 -7.40 -2.95
C CYS A 310 -0.07 -8.44 -3.81
N MET A 311 0.46 -9.66 -3.88
CA MET A 311 0.03 -10.63 -4.88
C MET A 311 -1.39 -11.15 -4.68
N ALA A 312 -1.95 -11.11 -3.47
CA ALA A 312 -3.34 -11.53 -3.29
C ALA A 312 -4.33 -10.66 -4.08
N CYS A 313 -3.97 -9.42 -4.39
CA CYS A 313 -4.78 -8.53 -5.23
C CYS A 313 -4.32 -8.51 -6.70
N HIS A 314 -3.03 -8.73 -6.94
CA HIS A 314 -2.38 -8.39 -8.21
C HIS A 314 -2.02 -9.58 -9.10
N GLN A 315 -1.81 -10.78 -8.56
CA GLN A 315 -1.34 -11.90 -9.38
C GLN A 315 -2.50 -12.59 -10.11
N GLU A 316 -2.35 -12.78 -11.42
CA GLU A 316 -3.28 -13.51 -12.30
C GLU A 316 -3.10 -15.03 -12.27
#